data_AF-A0AAE5H5Q8-F1
#
_entry.id   AF-A0AAE5H5Q8-F1
#
_cell.length_a   1.000
_cell.length_b   1.000
_cell.length_c   1.000
_cell.angle_alpha   90.00
_cell.angle_beta   90.00
_cell.angle_gamma   90.00
#
_symmetry.space_group_name_H-M   'P 1'
#
loop_
_entity.id
_entity.type
_entity.pdbx_description
1 polymer ?
#
loop_
_entity_poly.entity_id
_entity_poly.type
_entity_poly.pdbx_seq_one_letter_code
_entity_poly.pdbx_strand_id
1 'polypeptide(L)'
;MKEQCTESNDFFKRIYKTGKLIEFDENSKIVFISDVHRGDGGYADSLRQNRNIYKAALGFYYENGYTLIELGDGDELWKNKDCLDIAYNYKDVFSMLNGFYDDNRLCLVYGNHDIVKANPEFIKRQERLFSNAGSGFGREMINLYSNITFYEGVILRYMPSKEDIIAFHGHQVDFINCEMWKTSRFLVRHVWRFMEGVAGFKPPTSPASNYDKGTKIDHILGHLARKEKKVIICGHTHNDIFPEADEGIYFNDGCCVFPSAVTCIELTGGKISLIKWAIEVDSKDVLYINKTIIGGPENLEKYFYYAKQF
;
A
#
# COMPACT_ATOMS: atom_id res chain seq x y z
N MET A 1 -17.87 -1.14 -16.88
CA MET A 1 -18.11 -0.75 -15.48
C MET A 1 -18.11 0.75 -15.35
N LYS A 2 -19.30 1.36 -15.28
CA LYS A 2 -19.50 2.68 -14.66
C LYS A 2 -19.87 2.38 -13.21
N GLU A 3 -18.86 2.24 -12.36
CA GLU A 3 -19.09 2.24 -10.91
C GLU A 3 -18.35 3.47 -10.40
N GLN A 4 -19.15 4.43 -9.96
CA GLN A 4 -18.68 5.58 -9.19
C GLN A 4 -18.19 5.02 -7.84
N CYS A 5 -16.95 5.34 -7.52
CA CYS A 5 -16.22 4.98 -6.33
C CYS A 5 -16.95 5.38 -5.02
N THR A 6 -17.82 6.41 -5.04
CA THR A 6 -18.49 7.03 -3.88
C THR A 6 -20.02 6.95 -3.83
N GLU A 7 -20.74 6.16 -4.64
CA GLU A 7 -22.17 5.96 -4.31
C GLU A 7 -22.30 5.15 -3.00
N SER A 8 -22.44 5.92 -1.90
CA SER A 8 -23.21 5.69 -0.67
C SER A 8 -22.87 4.46 0.18
N ASN A 9 -22.11 4.59 1.27
CA ASN A 9 -22.02 3.57 2.35
C ASN A 9 -21.69 2.12 1.88
N ASP A 10 -21.34 1.90 0.60
CA ASP A 10 -21.39 0.58 -0.04
C ASP A 10 -20.00 0.00 -0.28
N PHE A 11 -18.93 0.80 -0.23
CA PHE A 11 -17.58 0.28 -0.43
C PHE A 11 -17.16 -0.71 0.66
N PHE A 12 -17.56 -0.49 1.92
CA PHE A 12 -17.38 -1.49 2.98
C PHE A 12 -18.10 -2.79 2.63
N LYS A 13 -19.35 -2.72 2.18
CA LYS A 13 -20.11 -3.90 1.75
C LYS A 13 -19.46 -4.59 0.55
N ARG A 14 -18.92 -3.82 -0.40
CA ARG A 14 -18.14 -4.35 -1.53
C ARG A 14 -16.90 -5.08 -1.03
N ILE A 15 -16.08 -4.47 -0.18
CA ILE A 15 -14.92 -5.13 0.44
C ILE A 15 -15.34 -6.40 1.17
N TYR A 16 -16.43 -6.38 1.96
CA TYR A 16 -16.96 -7.57 2.61
C TYR A 16 -17.40 -8.68 1.63
N LYS A 17 -17.83 -8.30 0.42
CA LYS A 17 -18.34 -9.22 -0.60
C LYS A 17 -17.24 -9.75 -1.54
N THR A 18 -16.28 -8.91 -1.90
CA THR A 18 -15.29 -9.18 -2.96
C THR A 18 -13.85 -9.16 -2.47
N GLY A 19 -13.59 -8.61 -1.29
CA GLY A 19 -12.27 -8.54 -0.68
C GLY A 19 -11.74 -9.92 -0.30
N LYS A 20 -10.41 -10.03 -0.22
CA LYS A 20 -9.76 -11.25 0.24
C LYS A 20 -10.03 -11.42 1.75
N LEU A 21 -10.51 -12.59 2.16
CA LEU A 21 -10.51 -12.98 3.58
C LEU A 21 -9.17 -13.66 3.91
N ILE A 22 -8.51 -13.19 4.95
CA ILE A 22 -7.30 -13.79 5.53
C ILE A 22 -7.59 -14.11 6.99
N GLU A 23 -7.67 -15.38 7.32
CA GLU A 23 -7.75 -15.82 8.72
C GLU A 23 -6.35 -15.82 9.32
N PHE A 24 -6.21 -15.29 10.54
CA PHE A 24 -4.92 -15.22 11.22
C PHE A 24 -5.07 -15.38 12.73
N ASP A 25 -3.99 -15.75 13.40
CA ASP A 25 -3.90 -16.00 14.83
C ASP A 25 -2.56 -15.52 15.40
N GLU A 26 -2.23 -15.93 16.63
CA GLU A 26 -0.99 -15.55 17.31
C GLU A 26 0.29 -16.12 16.66
N ASN A 27 0.17 -17.19 15.87
CA ASN A 27 1.30 -17.79 15.16
C ASN A 27 1.52 -17.14 13.78
N SER A 28 0.54 -16.39 13.31
CA SER A 28 0.57 -15.73 12.02
C SER A 28 1.48 -14.50 12.06
N LYS A 29 2.14 -14.22 10.93
CA LYS A 29 2.95 -13.02 10.72
C LYS A 29 2.48 -12.31 9.46
N ILE A 30 2.05 -11.06 9.58
CA ILE A 30 1.52 -10.28 8.47
C ILE A 30 2.20 -8.92 8.46
N VAL A 31 2.51 -8.40 7.27
CA VAL A 31 2.99 -7.04 7.10
C VAL A 31 2.14 -6.32 6.07
N PHE A 32 1.76 -5.08 6.38
CA PHE A 32 1.11 -4.13 5.48
C PHE A 32 2.14 -3.11 5.00
N ILE A 33 2.27 -2.97 3.68
CA ILE A 33 3.11 -1.94 3.07
C ILE A 33 2.32 -1.26 1.95
N SER A 34 2.20 0.06 1.99
CA SER A 34 1.48 0.85 0.99
C SER A 34 2.38 1.90 0.32
N ASP A 35 1.79 2.64 -0.63
CA ASP A 35 2.33 3.90 -1.15
C ASP A 35 3.80 3.73 -1.58
N VAL A 36 4.02 2.65 -2.34
CA VAL A 36 5.34 2.27 -2.81
C VAL A 36 5.74 3.12 -4.00
N HIS A 37 4.79 3.40 -4.90
CA HIS A 37 4.96 4.24 -6.09
C HIS A 37 6.17 3.87 -6.96
N ARG A 38 6.34 2.57 -7.28
CA ARG A 38 7.35 2.09 -8.23
C ARG A 38 7.17 2.79 -9.58
N GLY A 39 8.14 3.60 -9.98
CA GLY A 39 8.11 4.42 -11.19
C GLY A 39 9.00 3.93 -12.33
N ASP A 40 9.40 4.87 -13.19
CA ASP A 40 10.18 4.63 -14.41
C ASP A 40 11.71 4.69 -14.18
N GLY A 41 12.16 4.76 -12.92
CA GLY A 41 13.57 4.95 -12.56
C GLY A 41 14.09 6.38 -12.80
N GLY A 42 13.24 7.30 -13.26
CA GLY A 42 13.58 8.70 -13.50
C GLY A 42 13.58 9.56 -12.23
N TYR A 43 13.70 10.88 -12.41
CA TYR A 43 13.66 11.83 -11.29
C TYR A 43 12.30 11.93 -10.60
N ALA A 44 11.21 11.65 -11.32
CA ALA A 44 9.85 11.65 -10.80
C ALA A 44 9.43 10.29 -10.18
N ASP A 45 10.34 9.31 -10.17
CA ASP A 45 10.15 8.03 -9.51
C ASP A 45 10.37 8.17 -7.99
N SER A 46 9.27 8.13 -7.26
CA SER A 46 9.24 8.37 -5.82
C SER A 46 9.97 7.29 -5.02
N LEU A 47 9.93 6.02 -5.46
CA LEU A 47 10.58 4.92 -4.74
C LEU A 47 12.10 4.93 -4.93
N ARG A 48 12.59 5.53 -6.02
CA ARG A 48 13.98 5.39 -6.46
C ARG A 48 15.01 5.59 -5.35
N GLN A 49 14.79 6.55 -4.46
CA GLN A 49 15.69 6.84 -3.33
C GLN A 49 15.68 5.77 -2.24
N ASN A 50 14.53 5.09 -2.05
CA ASN A 50 14.31 4.09 -1.01
C ASN A 50 14.30 2.65 -1.54
N ARG A 51 14.60 2.44 -2.83
CA ARG A 51 14.58 1.12 -3.47
C ARG A 51 15.32 0.06 -2.65
N ASN A 52 16.51 0.38 -2.15
CA ASN A 52 17.31 -0.56 -1.36
C ASN A 52 16.70 -0.84 0.02
N ILE A 53 16.11 0.16 0.67
CA ILE A 53 15.39 0.00 1.95
C ILE A 53 14.20 -0.93 1.76
N TYR A 54 13.39 -0.67 0.73
CA TYR A 54 12.22 -1.48 0.40
C TYR A 54 12.61 -2.93 0.07
N LYS A 55 13.68 -3.14 -0.71
CA LYS A 55 14.20 -4.50 -0.97
C LYS A 55 14.65 -5.20 0.31
N ALA A 56 15.37 -4.52 1.20
CA ALA A 56 15.80 -5.11 2.47
C ALA A 56 14.59 -5.51 3.33
N ALA A 57 13.56 -4.66 3.39
CA ALA A 57 12.32 -4.96 4.08
C ALA A 57 11.64 -6.20 3.47
N LEU A 58 11.43 -6.24 2.15
CA LEU A 58 10.83 -7.41 1.48
C LEU A 58 11.62 -8.70 1.74
N GLY A 59 12.95 -8.64 1.71
CA GLY A 59 13.82 -9.79 1.95
C GLY A 59 13.64 -10.32 3.37
N PHE A 60 13.70 -9.43 4.35
CA PHE A 60 13.45 -9.78 5.75
C PHE A 60 12.07 -10.43 5.95
N TYR A 61 11.01 -9.83 5.40
CA TYR A 61 9.65 -10.35 5.56
C TYR A 61 9.49 -11.70 4.87
N TYR A 62 10.10 -11.89 3.70
CA TYR A 62 10.06 -13.16 3.00
C TYR A 62 10.74 -14.27 3.81
N GLU A 63 11.98 -14.03 4.25
CA GLU A 63 12.81 -14.98 5.01
C GLU A 63 12.22 -15.33 6.38
N ASN A 64 11.48 -14.41 7.00
CA ASN A 64 10.86 -14.62 8.32
C ASN A 64 9.43 -15.17 8.25
N GLY A 65 8.95 -15.55 7.05
CA GLY A 65 7.67 -16.24 6.86
C GLY A 65 6.45 -15.34 6.98
N TYR A 66 6.57 -14.04 6.69
CA TYR A 66 5.43 -13.12 6.71
C TYR A 66 4.54 -13.31 5.49
N THR A 67 3.24 -13.09 5.66
CA THR A 67 2.32 -12.75 4.57
C THR A 67 2.42 -11.25 4.29
N LEU A 68 2.71 -10.90 3.04
CA LEU A 68 2.77 -9.51 2.57
C LEU A 68 1.41 -9.09 2.02
N ILE A 69 0.88 -8.00 2.57
CA ILE A 69 -0.27 -7.27 2.04
C ILE A 69 0.24 -5.94 1.51
N GLU A 70 0.32 -5.80 0.18
CA GLU A 70 0.62 -4.50 -0.43
C GLU A 70 -0.66 -3.69 -0.54
N LEU A 71 -0.79 -2.64 0.27
CA LEU A 71 -2.05 -1.95 0.55
C LEU A 71 -2.31 -0.76 -0.38
N GLY A 72 -2.17 -0.99 -1.68
CA GLY A 72 -2.42 0.02 -2.72
C GLY A 72 -1.23 0.92 -3.04
N ASP A 73 -1.35 1.60 -4.18
CA ASP A 73 -0.34 2.50 -4.74
C ASP A 73 1.06 1.88 -4.83
N GLY A 74 1.10 0.61 -5.19
CA GLY A 74 2.34 -0.12 -5.39
C GLY A 74 3.12 0.41 -6.61
N ASP A 75 2.41 0.68 -7.70
CA ASP A 75 3.02 1.09 -8.97
C ASP A 75 2.49 2.45 -9.44
N GLU A 76 3.36 3.33 -9.93
CA GLU A 76 3.03 4.71 -10.26
C GLU A 76 2.42 4.83 -11.67
N LEU A 77 1.21 4.30 -11.83
CA LEU A 77 0.48 4.25 -13.11
C LEU A 77 -0.33 5.53 -13.39
N TRP A 78 -0.26 6.54 -12.51
CA TRP A 78 -0.74 7.87 -12.88
C TRP A 78 0.31 8.62 -13.68
N LYS A 79 1.58 8.62 -13.24
CA LYS A 79 2.68 9.22 -14.02
C LYS A 79 3.02 8.38 -15.25
N ASN A 80 2.95 7.06 -15.18
CA ASN A 80 3.36 6.16 -16.27
C ASN A 80 2.16 5.62 -17.07
N LYS A 81 2.30 5.50 -18.40
CA LYS A 81 1.19 5.05 -19.28
C LYS A 81 1.05 3.53 -19.32
N ASP A 82 2.17 2.84 -19.18
CA ASP A 82 2.32 1.39 -19.22
C ASP A 82 3.40 0.98 -18.21
N CYS A 83 3.60 -0.34 -18.12
CA CYS A 83 4.44 -0.95 -17.10
C CYS A 83 5.86 -1.27 -17.58
N LEU A 84 6.28 -0.90 -18.80
CA LEU A 84 7.54 -1.37 -19.37
C LEU A 84 8.75 -0.87 -18.56
N ASP A 85 8.83 0.43 -18.30
CA ASP A 85 9.93 1.03 -17.53
C ASP A 85 9.89 0.60 -16.06
N ILE A 86 8.68 0.44 -15.50
CA ILE A 86 8.49 -0.07 -14.13
C ILE A 86 9.06 -1.49 -14.02
N ALA A 87 8.70 -2.38 -14.94
CA ALA A 87 9.19 -3.75 -14.97
C ALA A 87 10.70 -3.84 -15.16
N TYR A 88 11.28 -2.93 -15.97
CA TYR A 88 12.72 -2.87 -16.18
C TYR A 88 13.46 -2.47 -14.90
N ASN A 89 13.04 -1.39 -14.25
CA ASN A 89 13.74 -0.84 -13.09
C ASN A 89 13.54 -1.67 -11.82
N TYR A 90 12.39 -2.32 -11.67
CA TYR A 90 12.00 -3.06 -10.46
C TYR A 90 11.90 -4.57 -10.67
N LYS A 91 12.63 -5.11 -11.65
CA LYS A 91 12.67 -6.56 -11.94
C LYS A 91 12.94 -7.42 -10.69
N ASP A 92 13.89 -6.99 -9.87
CA ASP A 92 14.27 -7.68 -8.63
C ASP A 92 13.16 -7.65 -7.59
N VAL A 93 12.48 -6.52 -7.43
CA VAL A 93 11.30 -6.41 -6.57
C VAL A 93 10.19 -7.35 -7.05
N PHE A 94 9.86 -7.35 -8.34
CA PHE A 94 8.82 -8.26 -8.86
C PHE A 94 9.22 -9.74 -8.70
N SER A 95 10.50 -10.06 -8.80
CA SER A 95 11.00 -11.41 -8.52
C SER A 95 10.75 -11.81 -7.05
N MET A 96 10.98 -10.89 -6.10
CA MET A 96 10.66 -11.13 -4.68
C MET A 96 9.16 -11.28 -4.45
N LEU A 97 8.33 -10.45 -5.11
CA LEU A 97 6.87 -10.54 -5.05
C LEU A 97 6.36 -11.87 -5.62
N ASN A 98 6.93 -12.37 -6.73
CA ASN A 98 6.63 -13.71 -7.24
C ASN A 98 6.93 -14.78 -6.17
N GLY A 99 8.03 -14.66 -5.41
CA GLY A 99 8.30 -15.57 -4.29
C GLY A 99 7.19 -15.59 -3.24
N PHE A 100 6.71 -14.41 -2.79
CA PHE A 100 5.55 -14.37 -1.88
C PHE A 100 4.29 -14.97 -2.52
N TYR A 101 4.06 -14.71 -3.81
CA TYR A 101 2.91 -15.24 -4.54
C TYR A 101 2.92 -16.77 -4.63
N ASP A 102 4.06 -17.35 -5.03
CA ASP A 102 4.23 -18.80 -5.19
C ASP A 102 4.03 -19.54 -3.85
N ASP A 103 4.41 -18.90 -2.73
CA ASP A 103 4.20 -19.42 -1.38
C ASP A 103 2.80 -19.14 -0.81
N ASN A 104 1.88 -18.57 -1.59
CA ASN A 104 0.54 -18.13 -1.15
C ASN A 104 0.55 -17.10 0.01
N ARG A 105 1.60 -16.27 0.07
CA ARG A 105 1.85 -15.25 1.09
C ARG A 105 1.80 -13.82 0.53
N LEU A 106 1.12 -13.61 -0.60
CA LEU A 106 0.94 -12.28 -1.21
C LEU A 106 -0.53 -11.92 -1.37
N CYS A 107 -0.89 -10.71 -0.94
CA CYS A 107 -2.16 -10.07 -1.26
C CYS A 107 -1.88 -8.67 -1.81
N LEU A 108 -2.40 -8.36 -3.01
CA LEU A 108 -2.26 -7.03 -3.61
C LEU A 108 -3.61 -6.31 -3.60
N VAL A 109 -3.65 -5.16 -2.95
CA VAL A 109 -4.76 -4.22 -2.99
C VAL A 109 -4.41 -3.11 -3.96
N TYR A 110 -5.37 -2.62 -4.75
CA TYR A 110 -5.14 -1.44 -5.60
C TYR A 110 -5.45 -0.14 -4.85
N GLY A 111 -4.67 0.89 -5.15
CA GLY A 111 -4.90 2.26 -4.68
C GLY A 111 -5.38 3.16 -5.82
N ASN A 112 -5.35 4.48 -5.61
CA ASN A 112 -5.80 5.41 -6.64
C ASN A 112 -4.81 5.50 -7.80
N HIS A 113 -3.49 5.47 -7.55
CA HIS A 113 -2.46 5.59 -8.59
C HIS A 113 -2.44 4.39 -9.54
N ASP A 114 -2.90 3.23 -9.07
CA ASP A 114 -2.90 1.98 -9.82
C ASP A 114 -4.26 1.28 -9.92
N ILE A 115 -5.36 2.01 -9.68
CA ILE A 115 -6.76 1.54 -9.81
C ILE A 115 -7.06 0.82 -11.13
N VAL A 116 -6.30 1.11 -12.18
CA VAL A 116 -6.40 0.44 -13.49
C VAL A 116 -6.11 -1.06 -13.42
N LYS A 117 -5.38 -1.53 -12.41
CA LYS A 117 -5.08 -2.95 -12.16
C LYS A 117 -6.34 -3.77 -11.87
N ALA A 118 -7.40 -3.12 -11.35
CA ALA A 118 -8.70 -3.76 -11.16
C ALA A 118 -9.40 -4.15 -12.47
N ASN A 119 -8.92 -3.66 -13.62
CA ASN A 119 -9.51 -3.93 -14.92
C ASN A 119 -8.74 -5.02 -15.69
N PRO A 120 -9.33 -6.20 -15.95
CA PRO A 120 -8.67 -7.26 -16.71
C PRO A 120 -8.20 -6.85 -18.12
N GLU A 121 -8.89 -5.90 -18.77
CA GLU A 121 -8.48 -5.37 -20.08
C GLU A 121 -7.20 -4.54 -20.00
N PHE A 122 -6.93 -3.90 -18.86
CA PHE A 122 -5.65 -3.25 -18.63
C PHE A 122 -4.53 -4.29 -18.61
N ILE A 123 -4.71 -5.40 -17.89
CA ILE A 123 -3.74 -6.49 -17.77
C ILE A 123 -3.46 -7.11 -19.14
N LYS A 124 -4.50 -7.48 -19.89
CA LYS A 124 -4.36 -8.02 -21.27
C LYS A 124 -3.58 -7.09 -22.20
N ARG A 125 -3.78 -5.77 -22.06
CA ARG A 125 -3.02 -4.80 -22.85
C ARG A 125 -1.55 -4.78 -22.43
N GLN A 126 -1.24 -4.88 -21.14
CA GLN A 126 0.15 -5.02 -20.70
C GLN A 126 0.78 -6.31 -21.26
N GLU A 127 0.09 -7.45 -21.21
CA GLU A 127 0.58 -8.72 -21.79
C GLU A 127 0.99 -8.57 -23.26
N ARG A 128 0.16 -7.89 -24.07
CA ARG A 128 0.47 -7.59 -25.47
C ARG A 128 1.69 -6.67 -25.61
N LEU A 129 1.80 -5.65 -24.76
CA LEU A 129 2.96 -4.74 -24.77
C LEU A 129 4.26 -5.47 -24.43
N PHE A 130 4.27 -6.30 -23.38
CA PHE A 130 5.43 -7.10 -23.00
C PHE A 130 5.83 -8.11 -24.08
N SER A 131 4.85 -8.79 -24.68
CA SER A 131 5.09 -9.71 -25.80
C SER A 131 5.78 -9.03 -26.99
N ASN A 132 5.38 -7.79 -27.30
CA ASN A 132 5.97 -7.01 -28.38
C ASN A 132 7.36 -6.42 -28.03
N ALA A 133 7.65 -6.19 -26.74
CA ALA A 133 8.90 -5.58 -26.29
C ALA A 133 10.12 -6.52 -26.40
N GLY A 134 9.88 -7.83 -26.48
CA GLY A 134 10.92 -8.84 -26.70
C GLY A 134 10.83 -10.02 -25.73
N SER A 135 11.40 -11.15 -26.15
CA SER A 135 11.35 -12.38 -25.34
C SER A 135 12.02 -12.18 -23.98
N GLY A 136 11.26 -12.46 -22.91
CA GLY A 136 11.75 -12.40 -21.53
C GLY A 136 11.80 -11.00 -20.90
N PHE A 137 11.52 -9.92 -21.65
CA PHE A 137 11.43 -8.58 -21.07
C PHE A 137 10.26 -8.51 -20.09
N GLY A 138 10.51 -7.97 -18.89
CA GLY A 138 9.49 -7.81 -17.85
C GLY A 138 8.81 -9.09 -17.36
N ARG A 139 9.43 -10.26 -17.60
CA ARG A 139 8.86 -11.58 -17.26
C ARG A 139 8.36 -11.67 -15.82
N GLU A 140 9.11 -11.14 -14.86
CA GLU A 140 8.74 -11.17 -13.45
C GLU A 140 7.40 -10.47 -13.20
N MET A 141 7.26 -9.25 -13.71
CA MET A 141 6.05 -8.45 -13.50
C MET A 141 4.84 -9.06 -14.20
N ILE A 142 5.00 -9.47 -15.48
CA ILE A 142 3.87 -10.01 -16.24
C ILE A 142 3.44 -11.38 -15.71
N ASN A 143 4.38 -12.21 -15.25
CA ASN A 143 4.05 -13.47 -14.57
C ASN A 143 3.17 -13.21 -13.33
N LEU A 144 3.52 -12.22 -12.51
CA LEU A 144 2.71 -11.87 -11.36
C LEU A 144 1.34 -11.33 -11.78
N TYR A 145 1.31 -10.33 -12.66
CA TYR A 145 0.10 -9.59 -13.03
C TYR A 145 -0.94 -10.45 -13.75
N SER A 146 -0.50 -11.42 -14.55
CA SER A 146 -1.41 -12.32 -15.28
C SER A 146 -2.07 -13.36 -14.37
N ASN A 147 -1.48 -13.65 -13.20
CA ASN A 147 -1.93 -14.75 -12.33
C ASN A 147 -2.53 -14.28 -11.00
N ILE A 148 -2.17 -13.09 -10.51
CA ILE A 148 -2.67 -12.55 -9.24
C ILE A 148 -3.99 -11.80 -9.41
N THR A 149 -4.81 -11.81 -8.36
CA THR A 149 -6.00 -10.96 -8.26
C THR A 149 -5.67 -9.68 -7.50
N PHE A 150 -6.05 -8.53 -8.06
CA PHE A 150 -5.98 -7.23 -7.38
C PHE A 150 -7.31 -6.95 -6.67
N TYR A 151 -7.26 -6.79 -5.35
CA TYR A 151 -8.45 -6.59 -4.52
C TYR A 151 -8.71 -5.10 -4.22
N GLU A 152 -9.96 -4.72 -3.96
CA GLU A 152 -10.31 -3.37 -3.46
C GLU A 152 -9.90 -3.18 -1.99
N GLY A 153 -9.86 -4.29 -1.24
CA GLY A 153 -9.48 -4.34 0.16
C GLY A 153 -9.41 -5.80 0.64
N VAL A 154 -9.01 -5.96 1.90
CA VAL A 154 -8.80 -7.25 2.57
C VAL A 154 -9.46 -7.22 3.95
N ILE A 155 -10.01 -8.35 4.36
CA ILE A 155 -10.60 -8.58 5.67
C ILE A 155 -9.69 -9.56 6.38
N LEU A 156 -9.14 -9.17 7.52
CA LEU A 156 -8.35 -10.04 8.35
C LEU A 156 -9.17 -10.48 9.55
N ARG A 157 -9.48 -11.77 9.62
CA ARG A 157 -10.25 -12.35 10.73
C ARG A 157 -9.31 -12.90 11.79
N TYR A 158 -9.27 -12.26 12.95
CA TYR A 158 -8.49 -12.72 14.09
C TYR A 158 -9.21 -13.90 14.75
N MET A 159 -8.66 -15.09 14.57
CA MET A 159 -9.32 -16.34 14.92
C MET A 159 -9.60 -16.56 16.42
N PRO A 160 -8.79 -16.04 17.36
CA PRO A 160 -9.09 -16.16 18.79
C PRO A 160 -10.39 -15.48 19.21
N SER A 161 -10.65 -14.25 18.75
CA SER A 161 -11.84 -13.47 19.12
C SER A 161 -12.92 -13.40 18.05
N LYS A 162 -12.65 -13.90 16.84
CA LYS A 162 -13.49 -13.79 15.63
C LYS A 162 -13.78 -12.35 15.20
N GLU A 163 -12.92 -11.42 15.61
CA GLU A 163 -13.01 -10.03 15.19
C GLU A 163 -12.30 -9.80 13.86
N ASP A 164 -12.82 -8.84 13.10
CA ASP A 164 -12.32 -8.50 11.78
C ASP A 164 -11.56 -7.17 11.84
N ILE A 165 -10.38 -7.13 11.23
CA ILE A 165 -9.66 -5.91 10.82
C ILE A 165 -9.96 -5.72 9.34
N ILE A 166 -10.25 -4.49 8.93
CA ILE A 166 -10.52 -4.16 7.54
C ILE A 166 -9.38 -3.29 7.03
N ALA A 167 -8.69 -3.75 5.99
CA ALA A 167 -7.61 -2.97 5.38
C ALA A 167 -7.92 -2.67 3.91
N PHE A 168 -7.73 -1.42 3.53
CA PHE A 168 -7.90 -0.92 2.17
C PHE A 168 -7.02 0.31 1.97
N HIS A 169 -6.80 0.73 0.73
CA HIS A 169 -5.82 1.80 0.47
C HIS A 169 -6.14 3.13 1.18
N GLY A 170 -7.39 3.59 1.16
CA GLY A 170 -7.83 4.82 1.86
C GLY A 170 -8.42 5.87 0.92
N HIS A 171 -8.02 5.86 -0.35
CA HIS A 171 -8.57 6.76 -1.39
C HIS A 171 -10.09 6.69 -1.53
N GLN A 172 -10.73 5.61 -1.09
CA GLN A 172 -12.17 5.38 -1.11
C GLN A 172 -12.98 6.48 -0.39
N VAL A 173 -12.37 7.21 0.55
CA VAL A 173 -13.00 8.35 1.23
C VAL A 173 -12.55 9.73 0.70
N ASP A 174 -11.59 9.78 -0.23
CA ASP A 174 -11.16 11.01 -0.91
C ASP A 174 -11.87 11.15 -2.25
N PHE A 175 -12.93 11.96 -2.29
CA PHE A 175 -13.73 12.20 -3.50
C PHE A 175 -12.88 12.53 -4.75
N ILE A 176 -11.82 13.32 -4.63
CA ILE A 176 -11.01 13.70 -5.79
C ILE A 176 -10.21 12.50 -6.32
N ASN A 177 -9.67 11.70 -5.42
CA ASN A 177 -8.86 10.53 -5.77
C ASN A 177 -9.72 9.28 -6.05
N CYS A 178 -11.00 9.29 -5.68
CA CYS A 178 -11.97 8.21 -5.88
C CYS A 178 -12.85 8.46 -7.12
N GLU A 179 -13.52 9.61 -7.23
CA GLU A 179 -14.42 9.93 -8.35
C GLU A 179 -13.71 10.60 -9.51
N MET A 180 -12.79 11.53 -9.20
CA MET A 180 -12.13 12.35 -10.22
C MET A 180 -10.76 11.80 -10.64
N TRP A 181 -10.45 10.54 -10.30
CA TRP A 181 -9.16 9.91 -10.54
C TRP A 181 -8.67 10.01 -11.99
N LYS A 182 -9.57 9.97 -12.98
CA LYS A 182 -9.21 10.12 -14.40
C LYS A 182 -8.68 11.52 -14.72
N THR A 183 -9.28 12.54 -14.11
CA THR A 183 -8.88 13.95 -14.23
C THR A 183 -7.59 14.20 -13.45
N SER A 184 -7.51 13.70 -12.21
CA SER A 184 -6.30 13.77 -11.38
C SER A 184 -5.12 13.11 -12.09
N ARG A 185 -5.32 11.90 -12.62
CA ARG A 185 -4.31 11.19 -13.44
C ARG A 185 -3.89 12.00 -14.67
N PHE A 186 -4.83 12.61 -15.38
CA PHE A 186 -4.50 13.43 -16.56
C PHE A 186 -3.56 14.59 -16.18
N LEU A 187 -3.87 15.31 -15.10
CA LEU A 187 -3.05 16.41 -14.59
C LEU A 187 -1.69 15.91 -14.09
N VAL A 188 -1.67 14.84 -13.30
CA VAL A 188 -0.43 14.24 -12.79
C VAL A 188 0.50 13.85 -13.94
N ARG A 189 -0.04 13.17 -14.95
CA ARG A 189 0.76 12.65 -16.07
C ARG A 189 1.34 13.73 -16.98
N HIS A 190 0.55 14.73 -17.33
CA HIS A 190 0.90 15.67 -18.40
C HIS A 190 1.38 17.02 -17.88
N VAL A 191 1.06 17.37 -16.64
CA VAL A 191 1.45 18.65 -16.03
C VAL A 191 2.45 18.41 -14.92
N TRP A 192 2.04 17.71 -13.86
CA TRP A 192 2.86 17.64 -12.64
C TRP A 192 4.12 16.79 -12.80
N ARG A 193 4.07 15.69 -13.56
CA ARG A 193 5.27 14.86 -13.83
C ARG A 193 6.39 15.67 -14.48
N PHE A 194 6.04 16.58 -15.41
CA PHE A 194 7.00 17.47 -16.05
C PHE A 194 7.50 18.53 -15.08
N MET A 195 6.62 19.14 -14.29
CA MET A 195 7.01 20.16 -13.30
C MET A 195 7.87 19.59 -12.17
N GLU A 196 7.61 18.37 -11.71
CA GLU A 196 8.38 17.66 -10.70
C GLU A 196 9.76 17.28 -11.25
N GLY A 197 9.81 16.66 -12.43
CA GLY A 197 11.05 16.18 -13.04
C GLY A 197 11.97 17.27 -13.60
N VAL A 198 11.44 18.43 -13.99
CA VAL A 198 12.22 19.53 -14.61
C VAL A 198 12.42 20.72 -13.68
N ALA A 199 11.47 21.00 -12.80
CA ALA A 199 11.46 22.22 -11.99
C ALA A 199 11.36 21.97 -10.47
N GLY A 200 11.29 20.71 -10.01
CA GLY A 200 11.29 20.34 -8.60
C GLY A 200 10.00 20.70 -7.84
N PHE A 201 8.92 21.06 -8.52
CA PHE A 201 7.63 21.37 -7.88
C PHE A 201 6.86 20.09 -7.53
N LYS A 202 6.36 19.98 -6.30
CA LYS A 202 5.48 18.88 -5.87
C LYS A 202 4.02 19.15 -6.27
N PRO A 203 3.25 18.15 -6.72
CA PRO A 203 1.84 18.32 -7.09
C PRO A 203 0.98 18.74 -5.88
N PRO A 204 0.05 19.70 -6.01
CA PRO A 204 -0.81 20.18 -4.92
C PRO A 204 -2.00 19.24 -4.61
N THR A 205 -2.27 18.25 -5.47
CA THR A 205 -3.41 17.34 -5.34
C THR A 205 -3.10 16.06 -4.56
N SER A 206 -1.82 15.81 -4.24
CA SER A 206 -1.40 14.65 -3.44
C SER A 206 -1.62 14.94 -1.95
N PRO A 207 -2.28 14.05 -1.19
CA PRO A 207 -2.35 14.14 0.26
C PRO A 207 -0.95 14.26 0.91
N ALA A 208 0.06 13.62 0.32
CA ALA A 208 1.44 13.61 0.80
C ALA A 208 2.18 14.96 0.72
N SER A 209 1.66 15.94 -0.04
CA SER A 209 2.26 17.28 -0.18
C SER A 209 1.45 18.39 0.49
N ASN A 210 0.24 18.08 0.96
CA ASN A 210 -0.67 19.03 1.61
C ASN A 210 -1.18 18.43 2.93
N TYR A 211 -0.39 18.63 3.99
CA TYR A 211 -0.61 18.07 5.33
C TYR A 211 -2.04 18.30 5.86
N ASP A 212 -2.66 19.44 5.56
CA ASP A 212 -4.04 19.75 5.97
C ASP A 212 -5.08 18.86 5.28
N LYS A 213 -4.82 18.39 4.06
CA LYS A 213 -5.72 17.50 3.31
C LYS A 213 -5.60 16.07 3.81
N GLY A 214 -4.38 15.56 4.00
CA GLY A 214 -4.13 14.23 4.56
C GLY A 214 -4.79 14.07 5.94
N THR A 215 -4.57 15.04 6.83
CA THR A 215 -5.17 15.07 8.17
C THR A 215 -6.70 15.01 8.15
N LYS A 216 -7.36 15.69 7.20
CA LYS A 216 -8.82 15.62 7.05
C LYS A 216 -9.30 14.23 6.64
N ILE A 217 -8.59 13.58 5.72
CA ILE A 217 -8.89 12.21 5.28
C ILE A 217 -8.74 11.25 6.46
N ASP A 218 -7.65 11.37 7.22
CA ASP A 218 -7.41 10.54 8.41
C ASP A 218 -8.49 10.74 9.48
N HIS A 219 -8.97 11.97 9.70
CA HIS A 219 -10.11 12.21 10.60
C HIS A 219 -11.39 11.54 10.11
N ILE A 220 -11.67 11.54 8.80
CA ILE A 220 -12.82 10.84 8.22
C ILE A 220 -12.67 9.33 8.42
N LEU A 221 -11.50 8.77 8.18
CA LEU A 221 -11.20 7.35 8.38
C LEU A 221 -11.32 6.94 9.86
N GLY A 222 -10.84 7.77 10.78
CA GLY A 222 -11.02 7.55 12.22
C GLY A 222 -12.48 7.61 12.66
N HIS A 223 -13.28 8.52 12.11
CA HIS A 223 -14.73 8.53 12.35
C HIS A 223 -15.42 7.29 11.76
N LEU A 224 -15.00 6.86 10.58
CA LEU A 224 -15.53 5.68 9.91
C LEU A 224 -15.21 4.40 10.69
N ALA A 225 -13.99 4.25 11.22
CA ALA A 225 -13.60 3.13 12.09
C ALA A 225 -14.52 3.02 13.32
N ARG A 226 -14.79 4.15 13.98
CA ARG A 226 -15.71 4.21 15.13
C ARG A 226 -17.15 3.88 14.74
N LYS A 227 -17.63 4.43 13.62
CA LYS A 227 -18.98 4.17 13.12
C LYS A 227 -19.20 2.69 12.79
N GLU A 228 -18.24 2.05 12.14
CA GLU A 228 -18.32 0.63 11.75
C GLU A 228 -17.93 -0.32 12.89
N LYS A 229 -17.38 0.21 14.01
CA LYS A 229 -16.88 -0.57 15.16
C LYS A 229 -15.84 -1.61 14.76
N LYS A 230 -14.94 -1.22 13.86
CA LYS A 230 -13.92 -2.09 13.29
C LYS A 230 -12.57 -1.41 13.28
N VAL A 231 -11.53 -2.20 13.54
CA VAL A 231 -10.15 -1.77 13.36
C VAL A 231 -9.91 -1.58 11.86
N ILE A 232 -9.41 -0.41 11.47
CA ILE A 232 -9.11 -0.06 10.08
C ILE A 232 -7.61 0.19 9.92
N ILE A 233 -7.02 -0.38 8.88
CA ILE A 233 -5.64 -0.09 8.45
C ILE A 233 -5.68 0.46 7.02
N CYS A 234 -5.10 1.64 6.79
CA CYS A 234 -5.01 2.27 5.46
C CYS A 234 -3.58 2.77 5.17
N GLY A 235 -3.36 3.21 3.92
CA GLY A 235 -2.23 4.05 3.51
C GLY A 235 -2.73 5.40 2.99
N HIS A 236 -2.41 5.77 1.75
CA HIS A 236 -2.96 6.90 0.96
C HIS A 236 -2.62 8.31 1.43
N THR A 237 -2.68 8.59 2.73
CA THR A 237 -2.33 9.91 3.29
C THR A 237 -0.82 10.04 3.54
N HIS A 238 -0.10 8.91 3.51
CA HIS A 238 1.32 8.78 3.83
C HIS A 238 1.67 9.14 5.29
N ASN A 239 0.68 9.31 6.15
CA ASN A 239 0.93 9.61 7.57
C ASN A 239 1.18 8.30 8.33
N ASP A 240 2.17 8.26 9.21
CA ASP A 240 2.37 7.10 10.08
C ASP A 240 1.46 7.25 11.31
N ILE A 241 0.27 6.63 11.32
CA ILE A 241 -0.71 6.78 12.41
C ILE A 241 -0.81 5.49 13.22
N PHE A 242 -0.47 5.59 14.50
CA PHE A 242 -0.59 4.51 15.46
C PHE A 242 -1.24 5.05 16.75
N PRO A 243 -2.56 4.88 16.95
CA PRO A 243 -3.24 5.37 18.14
C PRO A 243 -2.96 4.48 19.35
N GLU A 244 -3.01 5.08 20.54
CA GLU A 244 -3.13 4.32 21.78
C GLU A 244 -4.45 3.55 21.81
N ALA A 245 -4.47 2.41 22.50
CA ALA A 245 -5.58 1.46 22.43
C ALA A 245 -6.93 1.97 22.98
N ASP A 246 -6.92 3.07 23.75
CA ASP A 246 -8.10 3.76 24.29
C ASP A 246 -8.42 5.09 23.57
N GLU A 247 -7.66 5.45 22.54
CA GLU A 247 -7.85 6.70 21.80
C GLU A 247 -8.39 6.48 20.37
N GLY A 248 -8.04 5.36 19.74
CA GLY A 248 -8.40 5.12 18.34
C GLY A 248 -8.25 3.69 17.86
N ILE A 249 -8.93 3.40 16.74
CA ILE A 249 -8.94 2.10 16.05
C ILE A 249 -8.69 2.25 14.54
N TYR A 250 -8.11 3.38 14.15
CA TYR A 250 -7.67 3.66 12.79
C TYR A 250 -6.15 3.76 12.78
N PHE A 251 -5.53 3.00 11.91
CA PHE A 251 -4.09 2.96 11.72
C PHE A 251 -3.76 3.35 10.29
N ASN A 252 -2.58 3.95 10.12
CA ASN A 252 -2.02 4.20 8.82
C ASN A 252 -0.60 3.63 8.75
N ASP A 253 -0.33 2.78 7.76
CA ASP A 253 0.95 2.07 7.63
C ASP A 253 2.08 2.95 7.08
N GLY A 254 1.77 4.16 6.63
CA GLY A 254 2.74 5.16 6.23
C GLY A 254 3.00 5.17 4.74
N CYS A 255 4.28 5.19 4.34
CA CYS A 255 4.65 5.09 2.93
C CYS A 255 6.09 4.63 2.71
N CYS A 256 6.43 4.27 1.46
CA CYS A 256 7.80 3.94 1.09
C CYS A 256 8.58 5.09 0.46
N VAL A 257 8.04 6.31 0.47
CA VAL A 257 8.57 7.45 -0.32
C VAL A 257 9.10 8.59 0.55
N PHE A 258 9.05 8.47 1.88
CA PHE A 258 9.68 9.45 2.75
C PHE A 258 11.21 9.40 2.64
N PRO A 259 11.91 10.54 2.71
CA PRO A 259 13.36 10.55 2.52
C PRO A 259 14.08 9.55 3.45
N SER A 260 14.77 8.58 2.84
CA SER A 260 15.57 7.55 3.53
C SER A 260 14.80 6.68 4.53
N ALA A 261 13.49 6.55 4.36
CA ALA A 261 12.66 5.73 5.24
C ALA A 261 11.53 5.01 4.49
N VAL A 262 11.21 3.82 4.97
CA VAL A 262 9.99 3.08 4.63
C VAL A 262 9.29 2.75 5.93
N THR A 263 8.00 3.06 6.02
CA THR A 263 7.15 2.67 7.15
C THR A 263 6.16 1.59 6.74
N CYS A 264 5.75 0.78 7.71
CA CYS A 264 4.84 -0.34 7.51
C CYS A 264 4.23 -0.79 8.85
N ILE A 265 3.14 -1.56 8.80
CA ILE A 265 2.52 -2.15 9.98
C ILE A 265 2.75 -3.66 9.99
N GLU A 266 3.12 -4.20 11.15
CA GLU A 266 3.24 -5.64 11.39
C GLU A 266 2.15 -6.15 12.33
N LEU A 267 1.61 -7.33 12.02
CA LEU A 267 0.85 -8.17 12.94
C LEU A 267 1.66 -9.42 13.26
N THR A 268 2.07 -9.58 14.52
CA THR A 268 2.83 -10.75 14.98
C THR A 268 2.47 -11.08 16.42
N GLY A 269 2.28 -12.36 16.76
CA GLY A 269 2.04 -12.75 18.15
C GLY A 269 0.75 -12.15 18.75
N GLY A 270 -0.27 -11.93 17.93
CA GLY A 270 -1.51 -11.24 18.36
C GLY A 270 -1.35 -9.73 18.63
N LYS A 271 -0.22 -9.14 18.23
CA LYS A 271 0.10 -7.73 18.45
C LYS A 271 0.25 -6.97 17.14
N ILE A 272 -0.08 -5.69 17.17
CA ILE A 272 0.14 -4.73 16.08
C ILE A 272 1.34 -3.83 16.41
N SER A 273 2.15 -3.48 15.40
CA SER A 273 3.31 -2.60 15.55
C SER A 273 3.49 -1.72 14.32
N LEU A 274 3.87 -0.47 14.53
CA LEU A 274 4.35 0.43 13.47
C LEU A 274 5.87 0.33 13.38
N ILE A 275 6.36 0.08 12.18
CA ILE A 275 7.76 -0.26 11.91
C ILE A 275 8.34 0.77 10.95
N LYS A 276 9.57 1.18 11.23
CA LYS A 276 10.36 2.02 10.35
C LYS A 276 11.62 1.29 9.93
N TRP A 277 11.82 1.22 8.62
CA TRP A 277 13.06 0.84 7.97
C TRP A 277 13.80 2.09 7.53
N ALA A 278 15.06 2.26 7.91
CA ALA A 278 15.84 3.44 7.57
C ALA A 278 17.31 3.09 7.37
N ILE A 279 18.03 3.94 6.64
CA ILE A 279 19.49 3.88 6.57
C ILE A 279 20.06 4.51 7.83
N GLU A 280 20.90 3.77 8.54
CA GLU A 280 21.63 4.19 9.72
C GLU A 280 23.14 4.10 9.47
N VAL A 281 23.92 4.82 10.29
CA VAL A 281 25.39 4.80 10.25
C VAL A 281 25.90 4.24 11.57
N ASP A 282 26.74 3.21 11.53
CA ASP A 282 27.33 2.66 12.75
C ASP A 282 28.54 3.47 13.23
N SER A 283 29.10 3.10 14.39
CA SER A 283 30.30 3.76 14.96
C SER A 283 31.58 3.64 14.09
N LYS A 284 31.53 2.87 13.00
CA LYS A 284 32.64 2.63 12.06
C LYS A 284 32.36 3.27 10.69
N ASP A 285 31.40 4.19 10.63
CA ASP A 285 30.97 4.89 9.41
C ASP A 285 30.41 3.96 8.31
N VAL A 286 29.91 2.77 8.69
CA VAL A 286 29.28 1.83 7.76
C VAL A 286 27.78 2.11 7.67
N LEU A 287 27.28 2.31 6.45
CA LEU A 287 25.85 2.43 6.17
C LEU A 287 25.19 1.05 6.21
N TYR A 288 24.11 0.92 6.98
CA TYR A 288 23.29 -0.28 7.03
C TYR A 288 21.80 0.08 7.08
N ILE A 289 20.94 -0.87 6.71
CA ILE A 289 19.49 -0.70 6.78
C ILE A 289 19.01 -1.31 8.09
N ASN A 290 18.37 -0.50 8.93
CA ASN A 290 17.89 -0.89 10.25
C ASN A 290 16.36 -1.00 10.27
N LYS A 291 15.84 -1.97 11.02
CA LYS A 291 14.41 -2.14 11.32
C LYS A 291 14.15 -1.72 12.76
N THR A 292 13.28 -0.74 12.95
CA THR A 292 12.91 -0.22 14.29
C THR A 292 11.41 -0.27 14.51
N ILE A 293 10.99 -0.62 15.72
CA ILE A 293 9.60 -0.44 16.16
C ILE A 293 9.47 1.01 16.62
N ILE A 294 8.57 1.77 16.00
CA ILE A 294 8.31 3.18 16.33
C ILE A 294 6.91 3.40 16.94
N GLY A 295 6.07 2.37 16.95
CA GLY A 295 4.80 2.32 17.68
C GLY A 295 4.43 0.88 18.04
N GLY A 296 3.90 0.66 19.24
CA GLY A 296 3.66 -0.68 19.79
C GLY A 296 4.96 -1.38 20.26
N PRO A 297 4.99 -2.72 20.35
CA PRO A 297 3.91 -3.67 20.02
C PRO A 297 2.76 -3.63 21.03
N GLU A 298 1.52 -3.56 20.54
CA GLU A 298 0.31 -3.52 21.37
C GLU A 298 -0.65 -4.66 21.01
N ASN A 299 -1.35 -5.22 22.00
CA ASN A 299 -2.24 -6.36 21.81
C ASN A 299 -3.51 -5.95 21.04
N LEU A 300 -3.81 -6.67 19.96
CA LEU A 300 -4.99 -6.44 19.13
C LEU A 300 -6.30 -6.52 19.91
N GLU A 301 -6.36 -7.36 20.94
CA GLU A 301 -7.55 -7.51 21.77
C GLU A 301 -7.96 -6.21 22.47
N LYS A 302 -7.00 -5.34 22.82
CA LYS A 302 -7.33 -4.04 23.40
C LYS A 302 -8.09 -3.17 22.40
N TYR A 303 -7.64 -3.13 21.15
CA TYR A 303 -8.32 -2.38 20.09
C TYR A 303 -9.69 -2.97 19.75
N PHE A 304 -9.82 -4.30 19.71
CA PHE A 304 -11.12 -4.96 19.53
C PHE A 304 -12.08 -4.68 20.69
N TYR A 305 -11.58 -4.66 21.93
CA TYR A 305 -12.37 -4.31 23.10
C TYR A 305 -12.84 -2.86 23.05
N TYR A 306 -11.95 -1.93 22.68
CA TYR A 306 -12.27 -0.52 22.53
C TYR A 306 -13.29 -0.27 21.41
N ALA A 307 -13.16 -0.96 20.27
CA ALA A 307 -14.11 -0.86 19.16
C ALA A 307 -15.55 -1.22 19.57
N LYS A 308 -15.73 -2.12 20.55
CA LYS A 308 -17.05 -2.52 21.09
C LYS A 308 -17.68 -1.49 22.03
N GLN A 309 -16.96 -0.44 22.44
CA GLN A 309 -17.47 0.59 23.34
C GLN A 309 -18.25 1.70 22.63
N PHE A 310 -18.10 1.83 21.31
CA PHE A 310 -18.98 2.64 20.46
C PHE A 310 -20.28 1.88 20.19
#